data_AF-A0A1M3QEI9-F1
#
_entry.id   AF-A0A1M3QEI9-F1
#
_cell.length_a   1.000
_cell.length_b   1.000
_cell.length_c   1.000
_cell.angle_alpha   90.00
_cell.angle_beta   90.00
_cell.angle_gamma   90.00
#
_symmetry.space_group_name_H-M   'P 1'
#
loop_
_entity.id
_entity.type
_entity.pdbx_description
1 polymer ?
#
loop_
_entity_poly.entity_id
_entity_poly.type
_entity_poly.pdbx_seq_one_letter_code
_entity_poly.pdbx_strand_id
1 'polypeptide(L)' 'MSALFLLIGISIVVAGAFLTAFLWSVKNGQYDDDYTPSVRVLFDDELPNDDSTSPEPKIQNK' A
#
# COMPACT_ATOMS: atom_id res chain seq x y z
N MET A 1 0.87 -18.73 42.97
CA MET A 1 -0.52 -18.41 42.56
C MET A 1 -0.72 -16.95 42.15
N SER A 2 -0.04 -15.95 42.74
CA SER A 2 -0.21 -14.54 42.34
C SER A 2 0.36 -14.20 40.95
N ALA A 3 1.53 -14.75 40.61
CA ALA A 3 2.18 -14.49 39.32
C ALA A 3 1.33 -14.92 38.11
N LEU A 4 0.50 -15.96 38.28
CA LEU A 4 -0.38 -16.45 37.23
C LEU A 4 -1.44 -15.42 36.85
N PHE A 5 -2.03 -14.72 37.83
CA PHE A 5 -2.97 -13.62 37.57
C PHE A 5 -2.30 -12.44 36.87
N LEU A 6 -1.05 -12.12 37.23
CA LEU A 6 -0.27 -11.07 36.56
C LEU A 6 0.01 -11.42 35.09
N LEU A 7 0.43 -12.67 34.82
CA LEU A 7 0.69 -13.14 33.46
C LEU A 7 -0.58 -13.13 32.60
N ILE A 8 -1.73 -13.52 33.16
CA ILE A 8 -3.02 -13.46 32.47
C ILE A 8 -3.39 -12.02 32.12
N GLY A 9 -3.20 -11.07 33.04
CA GLY A 9 -3.46 -9.66 32.77
C GLY A 9 -2.59 -9.14 31.63
N ILE A 10 -1.29 -9.44 31.66
CA ILE A 10 -0.35 -9.04 30.61
C ILE A 10 -0.71 -9.68 29.26
N SER A 11 -1.07 -10.96 29.23
CA SER A 11 -1.40 -11.64 27.97
C SER A 11 -2.64 -11.06 27.30
N ILE A 12 -3.67 -10.71 28.09
CA ILE A 12 -4.89 -10.05 27.57
C ILE A 12 -4.56 -8.67 27.00
N VAL A 13 -3.73 -7.88 27.69
CA VAL A 13 -3.31 -6.56 27.20
C VAL A 13 -2.53 -6.68 25.89
N VAL A 14 -1.57 -7.61 25.82
CA VAL A 14 -0.78 -7.84 24.61
C VAL A 14 -1.67 -8.32 23.46
N ALA A 15 -2.56 -9.29 23.70
CA ALA A 15 -3.49 -9.79 22.69
C ALA A 15 -4.44 -8.69 22.19
N GLY A 16 -4.97 -7.87 23.10
CA GLY A 16 -5.83 -6.73 22.76
C GLY A 16 -5.10 -5.68 21.92
N ALA A 17 -3.88 -5.30 22.33
CA ALA A 17 -3.05 -4.36 21.58
C ALA A 17 -2.73 -4.88 20.17
N PHE A 18 -2.37 -6.16 20.06
CA PHE A 18 -2.07 -6.79 18.78
C PHE A 18 -3.30 -6.84 17.87
N LEU A 19 -4.47 -7.18 18.42
CA LEU A 19 -5.73 -7.18 17.68
C LEU A 19 -6.12 -5.78 17.20
N THR A 20 -6.00 -4.75 18.05
CA THR A 20 -6.28 -3.36 17.64
C THR A 20 -5.33 -2.90 16.54
N ALA A 21 -4.03 -3.18 16.67
CA ALA A 21 -3.04 -2.84 15.64
C ALA A 21 -3.33 -3.58 14.32
N PHE A 22 -3.71 -4.86 14.38
CA PHE A 22 -4.09 -5.64 13.22
C PHE A 22 -5.32 -5.05 12.49
N LEU A 23 -6.39 -4.74 13.23
CA LEU A 23 -7.59 -4.13 12.64
C LEU A 23 -7.30 -2.76 12.04
N TRP A 24 -6.45 -1.94 12.68
CA TRP A 24 -6.00 -0.67 12.11
C TRP A 24 -5.21 -0.85 10.82
N SER A 25 -4.30 -1.82 10.77
CA SER A 25 -3.51 -2.14 9.57
C SER A 25 -4.39 -2.61 8.41
N VAL A 26 -5.40 -3.44 8.67
CA VAL A 26 -6.35 -3.92 7.65
C VAL A 26 -7.21 -2.77 7.14
N LYS A 27 -7.67 -1.89 8.03
CA LYS A 27 -8.49 -0.72 7.66
C LYS A 27 -7.69 0.33 6.88
N ASN A 28 -6.38 0.45 7.10
CA ASN A 28 -5.53 1.45 6.46
C ASN A 28 -5.28 1.21 4.95
N GLY A 29 -6.03 0.32 4.29
CA GLY A 29 -6.01 0.22 2.82
C GLY A 29 -4.72 -0.37 2.27
N GLN A 30 -3.99 -1.18 3.04
CA GLN A 30 -2.80 -1.88 2.50
C GLN A 30 -3.15 -2.88 1.37
N TYR A 31 -4.44 -3.10 1.12
CA TYR A 31 -4.99 -3.89 0.02
C TYR A 31 -5.41 -3.03 -1.18
N ASP A 32 -5.22 -1.71 -1.16
CA ASP A 32 -5.65 -0.84 -2.27
C ASP A 32 -4.81 -1.05 -3.56
N ASP A 33 -3.72 -1.83 -3.49
CA ASP A 33 -2.94 -2.28 -4.65
C ASP A 33 -3.41 -3.67 -5.13
N ASP A 34 -4.70 -3.77 -5.45
CA ASP A 34 -5.32 -4.97 -6.04
C ASP A 34 -4.91 -5.19 -7.52
N TYR A 35 -4.23 -4.21 -8.14
CA TYR A 35 -3.75 -4.27 -9.52
C TYR A 35 -2.23 -4.40 -9.59
N THR A 36 -1.78 -5.65 -9.62
CA THR A 36 -0.36 -6.01 -9.66
C THR A 36 0.38 -5.32 -10.83
N PRO A 37 1.58 -4.74 -10.59
CA PRO A 37 2.35 -4.04 -11.61
C PRO A 37 2.67 -4.90 -12.85
N SER A 38 2.74 -6.22 -12.70
CA SER A 38 2.95 -7.17 -13.78
C SER A 38 1.84 -7.15 -14.84
N VAL A 39 0.60 -6.85 -14.45
CA VAL A 39 -0.54 -6.78 -15.38
C VAL A 39 -0.52 -5.45 -16.13
N ARG A 40 -0.17 -4.36 -15.44
CA ARG A 40 -0.01 -3.03 -16.06
C ARG A 40 1.06 -3.05 -17.15
N VAL A 41 2.21 -3.66 -16.89
CA VAL A 41 3.30 -3.76 -17.88
C VAL A 41 2.90 -4.53 -19.14
N LEU A 42 2.05 -5.55 -19.03
CA LEU A 42 1.62 -6.35 -20.18
C LEU A 42 0.63 -5.62 -21.11
N PHE A 43 -0.06 -4.60 -20.60
CA PHE A 43 -1.06 -3.83 -21.35
C PHE A 43 -0.63 -2.38 -21.63
N ASP A 44 0.41 -1.87 -20.96
CA ASP A 44 1.02 -0.55 -21.25
C ASP A 44 1.75 -0.54 -22.61
N ASP A 45 2.22 -1.69 -23.08
CA ASP A 45 2.90 -1.83 -24.38
C ASP A 45 1.93 -1.78 -25.59
N GLU A 46 0.62 -1.89 -25.36
CA GLU A 46 -0.41 -1.92 -26.42
C GLU A 46 -1.15 -0.60 -26.66
N LEU A 47 -0.88 0.48 -25.90
CA LEU A 47 -1.48 1.78 -26.21
C LEU A 47 -0.80 2.40 -27.45
N PRO A 48 -1.48 2.54 -28.59
CA PRO A 48 -0.99 3.36 -29.68
C PRO A 48 -0.95 4.80 -29.14
N ASN A 49 0.23 5.40 -29.16
CA ASN A 49 0.37 6.85 -29.00
C ASN A 49 -0.33 7.51 -30.19
N ASP A 50 -1.63 7.76 -30.08
CA ASP A 50 -2.34 8.71 -30.91
C ASP A 50 -2.63 9.95 -30.04
N ASP A 51 -1.70 10.91 -30.18
CA ASP A 51 -1.83 12.34 -29.96
C ASP A 51 -2.43 12.87 -28.64
N SER A 52 -1.58 13.39 -27.76
CA SER A 52 -1.63 14.81 -27.35
C SER A 52 -0.47 15.25 -26.44
N THR A 53 0.41 16.06 -27.03
CA THR A 53 1.01 17.28 -26.45
C THR A 53 1.98 17.13 -25.26
N SER A 54 3.28 17.06 -25.56
CA SER A 54 4.35 17.56 -24.68
C SER A 54 5.30 18.45 -25.51
N PRO A 55 5.71 19.63 -25.01
CA PRO A 55 6.15 20.75 -25.85
C PRO A 55 7.57 20.53 -26.39
N GLU A 56 7.69 20.65 -27.71
CA GLU A 56 8.95 20.66 -28.46
C GLU A 56 9.88 21.78 -27.96
N PRO A 57 11.15 21.52 -27.61
CA PRO A 57 12.08 22.57 -27.24
C PRO A 57 12.50 23.29 -28.53
N LYS A 58 11.93 24.48 -28.76
CA LYS A 58 12.47 25.42 -29.75
C LYS A 58 13.88 25.83 -29.33
N ILE A 59 14.89 25.15 -29.86
CA ILE A 59 16.25 25.70 -29.90
C ILE A 59 16.23 26.79 -30.97
N GLN A 60 16.05 28.02 -30.48
CA GLN A 60 16.10 29.25 -31.25
C GLN A 60 17.55 29.51 -31.66
N ASN A 61 17.85 29.32 -32.94
CA ASN A 61 19.10 29.79 -33.54
C ASN A 61 19.21 31.32 -33.39
N LYS A 62 20.35 31.78 -32.87
CA LYS A 62 20.83 33.16 -33.01
C LYS A 62 22.31 33.14 -33.38
#